data_AF-A0A3R7P5I5-F1
#
_entry.id   AF-A0A3R7P5I5-F1
#
_cell.length_a   1.000
_cell.length_b   1.000
_cell.length_c   1.000
_cell.angle_alpha   90.00
_cell.angle_beta   90.00
_cell.angle_gamma   90.00
#
_symmetry.space_group_name_H-M   'P 1'
#
loop_
_entity.id
_entity.type
_entity.pdbx_description
1 polymer ?
#
loop_
_entity_poly.entity_id
_entity_poly.type
_entity_poly.pdbx_seq_one_letter_code
_entity_poly.pdbx_strand_id
1 'polypeptide(L)'
;MVDEYPSERHYGVTMMGRRPIKMKEFIDLNYGALTPPSPHDRRIHLGWKSDVTITDEGVKVYGLPYSSPELQAVRDYVEGKVSVFSDPDSTNHVTVLIKGHPDPILADLSWTAMKDLTIPEFLEIAEAARAEDPEETANFEARLARVRRARFDRMHFIAVEHKLARSYMTIAEAQKKAEIVTAGQHSPRRAPLPGTAQPGSVASETGATGVRKIGPGFQPPIEGQVQHTNDETDKASNLLPRPDTTGKLL
;
A
#
# COMPACT_ATOMS: atom_id res chain seq x y z
N MET A 1 -15.51 23.00 -4.11
CA MET A 1 -14.95 24.34 -4.30
C MET A 1 -16.12 25.27 -4.59
N VAL A 2 -16.16 26.48 -4.01
CA VAL A 2 -17.16 27.47 -4.43
C VAL A 2 -16.53 28.17 -5.63
N ASP A 3 -16.93 27.76 -6.82
CA ASP A 3 -16.31 28.24 -8.07
C ASP A 3 -16.66 29.69 -8.37
N GLU A 4 -17.74 30.20 -7.76
CA GLU A 4 -18.17 31.58 -7.93
C GLU A 4 -18.40 32.25 -6.56
N TYR A 5 -17.51 33.18 -6.22
CA TYR A 5 -17.74 34.05 -5.08
C TYR A 5 -18.82 35.09 -5.41
N PRO A 6 -19.71 35.44 -4.46
CA PRO A 6 -20.71 36.46 -4.70
C PRO A 6 -20.05 37.77 -5.16
N SER A 7 -20.39 38.19 -6.38
CA SER A 7 -19.84 39.37 -7.04
C SER A 7 -20.66 40.63 -6.75
N GLU A 8 -21.81 40.48 -6.08
CA GLU A 8 -22.68 41.55 -5.66
C GLU A 8 -22.10 42.31 -4.45
N ARG A 9 -22.51 43.58 -4.30
CA ARG A 9 -22.15 44.38 -3.13
C ARG A 9 -22.96 43.92 -1.93
N HIS A 10 -22.28 43.65 -0.82
CA HIS A 10 -22.93 43.22 0.41
C HIS A 10 -22.87 44.33 1.47
N TYR A 11 -24.01 44.69 2.04
CA TYR A 11 -24.15 45.77 3.04
C TYR A 11 -24.29 45.28 4.49
N GLY A 12 -24.09 43.98 4.72
CA GLY A 12 -23.99 43.44 6.07
C GLY A 12 -22.88 44.11 6.90
N VAL A 13 -23.00 43.99 8.22
CA VAL A 13 -22.00 44.47 9.18
C VAL A 13 -20.63 43.92 8.77
N THR A 14 -19.59 44.76 8.92
CA THR A 14 -18.19 44.54 8.48
C THR A 14 -17.92 44.55 6.97
N MET A 15 -18.91 44.40 6.08
CA MET A 15 -18.68 44.39 4.62
C MET A 15 -18.65 45.80 3.99
N MET A 16 -19.28 46.80 4.63
CA MET A 16 -19.25 48.22 4.24
C MET A 16 -19.58 48.48 2.74
N GLY A 17 -20.50 47.71 2.15
CA GLY A 17 -20.88 47.86 0.75
C GLY A 17 -19.83 47.39 -0.27
N ARG A 18 -18.80 46.66 0.20
CA ARG A 18 -17.82 45.99 -0.66
C ARG A 18 -18.37 44.65 -1.15
N ARG A 19 -17.75 44.16 -2.23
CA ARG A 19 -17.99 42.79 -2.72
C ARG A 19 -17.24 41.81 -1.81
N PRO A 20 -17.81 40.66 -1.43
CA PRO A 20 -17.15 39.69 -0.55
C PRO A 20 -15.73 39.31 -0.98
N ILE A 21 -15.49 39.09 -2.29
CA ILE A 21 -14.14 38.78 -2.79
C ILE A 21 -13.15 39.93 -2.56
N LYS A 22 -13.60 41.18 -2.70
CA LYS A 22 -12.77 42.37 -2.45
C LYS A 22 -12.56 42.63 -0.96
N MET A 23 -13.50 42.23 -0.11
CA MET A 23 -13.32 42.29 1.32
C MET A 23 -12.32 41.21 1.79
N LYS A 24 -12.39 40.00 1.24
CA LYS A 24 -11.40 38.95 1.48
C LYS A 24 -10.00 39.43 1.09
N GLU A 25 -9.81 39.90 -0.15
CA GLU A 25 -8.53 40.45 -0.62
C GLU A 25 -8.01 41.56 0.31
N PHE A 26 -8.89 42.45 0.76
CA PHE A 26 -8.55 43.51 1.71
C PHE A 26 -8.13 42.95 3.07
N ILE A 27 -8.84 41.95 3.60
CA ILE A 27 -8.50 41.34 4.89
C ILE A 27 -7.17 40.61 4.79
N ASP A 28 -6.98 39.80 3.75
CA ASP A 28 -5.76 39.03 3.52
C ASP A 28 -4.53 39.97 3.42
N LEU A 29 -4.68 41.13 2.79
CA LEU A 29 -3.62 42.14 2.66
C LEU A 29 -3.32 42.88 3.98
N ASN A 30 -4.35 43.26 4.74
CA ASN A 30 -4.20 44.19 5.87
C ASN A 30 -4.08 43.50 7.24
N TYR A 31 -4.68 42.32 7.39
CA TYR A 31 -4.70 41.55 8.64
C TYR A 31 -4.00 40.19 8.52
N GLY A 32 -3.62 39.81 7.30
CA GLY A 32 -2.98 38.53 7.00
C GLY A 32 -4.00 37.43 6.72
N ALA A 33 -3.62 36.52 5.82
CA ALA A 33 -4.36 35.30 5.58
C ALA A 33 -4.04 34.26 6.68
N LEU A 34 -5.04 33.44 7.04
CA LEU A 34 -4.78 32.26 7.86
C LEU A 34 -3.86 31.31 7.09
N THR A 35 -2.77 30.91 7.71
CA THR A 35 -1.87 29.90 7.13
C THR A 35 -2.64 28.58 7.00
N PRO A 36 -2.53 27.88 5.85
CA PRO A 36 -3.14 26.57 5.72
C PRO A 36 -2.56 25.63 6.78
N PRO A 37 -3.37 24.71 7.34
CA PRO A 37 -2.86 23.71 8.26
C PRO A 37 -1.80 22.85 7.56
N SER A 38 -0.83 22.36 8.32
CA SER A 38 0.16 21.44 7.76
C SER A 38 -0.55 20.22 7.16
N PRO A 39 -0.08 19.67 6.01
CA PRO A 39 -0.68 18.47 5.43
C PRO A 39 -0.72 17.29 6.40
N HIS A 40 0.24 17.29 7.33
CA HIS A 40 0.40 16.32 8.38
C HIS A 40 -0.71 16.40 9.43
N ASP A 41 -0.96 17.58 9.99
CA ASP A 41 -2.05 17.79 10.96
C ASP A 41 -3.40 17.60 10.29
N ARG A 42 -3.53 17.98 9.02
CA ARG A 42 -4.74 17.75 8.24
C ARG A 42 -5.07 16.25 8.17
N ARG A 43 -4.10 15.38 7.89
CA ARG A 43 -4.32 13.93 7.88
C ARG A 43 -4.70 13.38 9.24
N ILE A 44 -4.06 13.82 10.32
CA ILE A 44 -4.38 13.35 11.68
C ILE A 44 -5.82 13.67 12.06
N HIS A 45 -6.31 14.86 11.70
CA HIS A 45 -7.64 15.32 12.12
C HIS A 45 -8.78 14.95 11.17
N LEU A 46 -8.52 14.91 9.86
CA LEU A 46 -9.54 14.71 8.82
C LEU A 46 -9.36 13.39 8.05
N GLY A 47 -8.19 12.77 8.14
CA GLY A 47 -7.88 11.55 7.41
C GLY A 47 -8.59 10.32 7.97
N TRP A 48 -8.61 9.27 7.17
CA TRP A 48 -9.16 7.98 7.57
C TRP A 48 -8.15 7.21 8.41
N LYS A 49 -8.58 6.85 9.62
CA LYS A 49 -7.79 6.06 10.56
C LYS A 49 -7.88 4.58 10.24
N SER A 50 -6.74 3.91 10.19
CA SER A 50 -6.60 2.46 10.06
C SER A 50 -5.58 1.93 11.07
N ASP A 51 -5.92 0.86 11.79
CA ASP A 51 -4.99 0.22 12.74
C ASP A 51 -4.29 -0.96 12.08
N VAL A 52 -2.99 -0.82 11.81
CA VAL A 52 -2.19 -1.72 10.97
C VAL A 52 -0.92 -2.17 11.71
N THR A 53 -0.40 -3.35 11.42
CA THR A 53 0.89 -3.84 11.94
C THR A 53 2.03 -3.43 11.02
N ILE A 54 3.17 -3.01 11.57
CA ILE A 54 4.38 -2.71 10.79
C ILE A 54 5.04 -4.03 10.34
N THR A 55 5.36 -4.15 9.05
CA THR A 55 6.06 -5.27 8.42
C THR A 55 7.44 -4.82 7.91
N ASP A 56 8.27 -5.74 7.39
CA ASP A 56 9.56 -5.42 6.76
C ASP A 56 9.42 -4.40 5.61
N GLU A 57 8.30 -4.43 4.90
CA GLU A 57 8.03 -3.51 3.79
C GLU A 57 7.48 -2.15 4.26
N GLY A 58 7.10 -2.02 5.54
CA GLY A 58 6.52 -0.81 6.13
C GLY A 58 5.10 -1.05 6.63
N VAL A 59 4.12 -0.25 6.19
CA VAL A 59 2.70 -0.44 6.53
C VAL A 59 1.85 -0.56 5.28
N LYS A 60 0.84 -1.43 5.33
CA LYS A 60 -0.10 -1.62 4.21
C LYS A 60 -1.48 -1.09 4.59
N VAL A 61 -1.94 -0.05 3.90
CA VAL A 61 -3.25 0.59 4.15
C VAL A 61 -4.08 0.55 2.87
N TYR A 62 -5.31 0.07 2.95
CA TYR A 62 -6.20 -0.15 1.79
C TYR A 62 -5.61 -0.99 0.65
N GLY A 63 -4.57 -1.79 0.90
CA GLY A 63 -3.88 -2.53 -0.15
C GLY A 63 -2.65 -1.83 -0.73
N LEU A 64 -2.40 -0.57 -0.35
CA LEU A 64 -1.25 0.23 -0.77
C LEU A 64 -0.09 0.11 0.24
N PRO A 65 1.15 -0.17 -0.21
CA PRO A 65 2.31 -0.24 0.66
C PRO A 65 2.96 1.14 0.86
N TYR A 66 3.23 1.49 2.11
CA TYR A 66 3.88 2.73 2.53
C TYR A 66 5.12 2.43 3.37
N SER A 67 6.19 3.18 3.14
CA SER A 67 7.45 3.01 3.84
C SER A 67 8.17 4.34 4.04
N SER A 68 8.98 4.44 5.09
CA SER A 68 9.94 5.52 5.27
C SER A 68 11.14 5.04 6.09
N PRO A 69 12.32 5.66 5.97
CA PRO A 69 13.48 5.31 6.77
C PRO A 69 13.22 5.41 8.28
N GLU A 70 12.46 6.43 8.70
CA GLU A 70 12.06 6.65 10.08
C GLU A 70 11.16 5.53 10.60
N LEU A 71 10.18 5.10 9.80
CA LEU A 71 9.29 4.00 10.14
C LEU A 71 10.07 2.68 10.30
N GLN A 72 11.05 2.44 9.43
CA GLN A 72 11.88 1.25 9.47
C GLN A 72 12.84 1.23 10.67
N ALA A 73 13.38 2.39 11.06
CA ALA A 73 14.24 2.50 12.23
C ALA A 73 13.51 2.17 13.55
N VAL A 74 12.20 2.46 13.61
CA VAL A 74 11.39 2.28 14.82
C VAL A 74 10.69 0.92 14.85
N ARG A 75 10.59 0.23 13.71
CA ARG A 75 9.86 -1.04 13.54
C ARG A 75 10.15 -2.07 14.64
N ASP A 76 11.41 -2.34 14.93
CA ASP A 76 11.81 -3.43 15.85
C ASP A 76 11.44 -3.14 17.30
N TYR A 77 11.16 -1.88 17.63
CA TYR A 77 10.81 -1.43 18.98
C TYR A 77 9.30 -1.32 19.20
N VAL A 78 8.50 -1.53 18.16
CA VAL A 78 7.05 -1.35 18.23
C VAL A 78 6.35 -2.69 18.38
N GLU A 79 5.75 -2.88 19.54
CA GLU A 79 4.88 -4.02 19.81
C GLU A 79 3.42 -3.68 19.48
N GLY A 80 2.82 -4.43 18.57
CA GLY A 80 1.38 -4.37 18.27
C GLY A 80 1.00 -3.56 17.04
N LYS A 81 -0.21 -2.98 17.07
CA LYS A 81 -0.77 -2.20 15.96
C LYS A 81 -0.45 -0.71 16.11
N VAL A 82 -0.19 -0.05 14.99
CA VAL A 82 -0.02 1.40 14.88
C VAL A 82 -1.22 2.02 14.18
N SER A 83 -1.51 3.28 14.53
CA SER A 83 -2.62 4.02 13.92
C SER A 83 -2.10 4.82 12.73
N VAL A 84 -2.60 4.50 11.55
CA VAL A 84 -2.22 5.16 10.29
C VAL A 84 -3.36 6.03 9.79
N PHE A 85 -3.05 7.26 9.41
CA PHE A 85 -4.01 8.25 8.90
C PHE A 85 -3.74 8.52 7.43
N SER A 86 -4.73 8.25 6.60
CA SER A 86 -4.66 8.41 5.14
C SER A 86 -5.58 9.52 4.67
N ASP A 87 -5.13 10.34 3.72
CA ASP A 87 -5.98 11.33 3.06
C ASP A 87 -6.79 10.62 1.95
N PRO A 88 -8.13 10.60 1.98
CA PRO A 88 -8.91 9.96 0.92
C PRO A 88 -8.66 10.58 -0.46
N ASP A 89 -8.29 11.86 -0.51
CA ASP A 89 -8.05 12.60 -1.74
C ASP A 89 -6.61 12.45 -2.26
N SER A 90 -5.71 11.79 -1.51
CA SER A 90 -4.32 11.60 -1.94
C SER A 90 -3.70 10.31 -1.38
N THR A 91 -3.28 9.43 -2.28
CA THR A 91 -2.55 8.19 -1.96
C THR A 91 -1.06 8.39 -1.70
N ASN A 92 -0.52 9.59 -1.83
CA ASN A 92 0.94 9.79 -1.88
C ASN A 92 1.63 9.53 -0.54
N HIS A 93 0.98 9.93 0.56
CA HIS A 93 1.58 9.92 1.89
C HIS A 93 0.56 9.50 2.94
N VAL A 94 1.04 8.81 3.96
CA VAL A 94 0.27 8.52 5.18
C VAL A 94 1.03 9.01 6.40
N THR A 95 0.28 9.37 7.44
CA THR A 95 0.86 9.73 8.74
C THR A 95 0.67 8.57 9.70
N VAL A 96 1.77 8.09 10.30
CA VAL A 96 1.79 6.97 11.24
C VAL A 96 1.96 7.51 12.66
N LEU A 97 1.00 7.19 13.54
CA LEU A 97 1.09 7.43 14.98
C LEU A 97 1.45 6.13 15.69
N ILE A 98 2.60 6.17 16.36
CA ILE A 98 3.13 5.06 17.16
C ILE A 98 3.01 5.44 18.63
N LYS A 99 2.43 4.54 19.44
CA LYS A 99 2.28 4.79 20.87
C LYS A 99 3.65 4.89 21.53
N GLY A 100 3.92 6.01 22.19
CA GLY A 100 5.19 6.26 22.87
C GLY A 100 6.28 6.88 21.99
N HIS A 101 6.04 7.05 20.69
CA HIS A 101 6.90 7.86 19.82
C HIS A 101 6.44 9.32 19.87
N PRO A 102 7.33 10.30 20.08
CA PRO A 102 6.95 11.69 20.29
C PRO A 102 6.36 12.35 19.04
N ASP A 103 6.96 12.08 17.88
CA ASP A 103 6.59 12.74 16.62
C ASP A 103 5.85 11.77 15.69
N PRO A 104 4.80 12.19 15.00
CA PRO A 104 4.17 11.32 14.02
C PRO A 104 5.07 11.17 12.79
N ILE A 105 5.12 9.96 12.24
CA ILE A 105 6.04 9.62 11.15
C ILE A 105 5.33 9.75 9.80
N LEU A 106 5.98 10.41 8.85
CA LEU A 106 5.52 10.44 7.47
C LEU A 106 6.00 9.18 6.73
N ALA A 107 5.09 8.46 6.09
CA ALA A 107 5.43 7.33 5.23
C ALA A 107 4.97 7.57 3.79
N ASP A 108 5.85 7.24 2.85
CA ASP A 108 5.66 7.48 1.42
C ASP A 108 5.13 6.23 0.73
N LEU A 109 4.24 6.44 -0.25
CA LEU A 109 3.75 5.36 -1.09
C LEU A 109 4.92 4.72 -1.86
N SER A 110 5.11 3.42 -1.67
CA SER A 110 6.16 2.68 -2.38
C SER A 110 5.78 2.39 -3.85
N TRP A 111 4.48 2.28 -4.14
CA TRP A 111 3.98 2.07 -5.50
C TRP A 111 3.83 3.36 -6.29
N THR A 112 4.83 3.69 -7.10
CA THR A 112 4.83 4.86 -8.00
C THR A 112 3.65 4.86 -8.99
N ALA A 113 3.22 3.66 -9.39
CA ALA A 113 2.07 3.42 -10.25
C ALA A 113 0.73 3.93 -9.69
N MET A 114 0.59 4.04 -8.37
CA MET A 114 -0.64 4.48 -7.70
C MET A 114 -0.50 5.88 -7.09
N LYS A 115 0.61 6.57 -7.37
CA LYS A 115 0.84 7.96 -6.99
C LYS A 115 -0.13 8.88 -7.72
N ASP A 116 -0.52 9.96 -7.03
CA ASP A 116 -1.40 11.03 -7.50
C ASP A 116 -2.83 10.56 -7.83
N LEU A 117 -3.27 9.47 -7.20
CA LEU A 117 -4.65 9.01 -7.22
C LEU A 117 -5.35 9.34 -5.89
N THR A 118 -6.68 9.34 -5.91
CA THR A 118 -7.46 9.26 -4.67
C THR A 118 -7.62 7.79 -4.24
N ILE A 119 -7.88 7.54 -2.95
CA ILE A 119 -8.09 6.18 -2.44
C ILE A 119 -9.26 5.47 -3.18
N PRO A 120 -10.42 6.12 -3.40
CA PRO A 120 -11.51 5.51 -4.16
C PRO A 120 -11.11 5.12 -5.59
N GLU A 121 -10.36 5.97 -6.28
CA GLU A 121 -9.92 5.71 -7.65
C GLU A 121 -8.97 4.53 -7.75
N PHE A 122 -8.03 4.44 -6.80
CA PHE A 122 -7.16 3.28 -6.70
C PHE A 122 -7.97 1.99 -6.51
N LEU A 123 -8.98 2.00 -5.63
CA LEU A 123 -9.81 0.83 -5.38
C LEU A 123 -10.60 0.42 -6.62
N GLU A 124 -11.13 1.37 -7.41
CA GLU A 124 -11.79 1.08 -8.69
C GLU A 124 -10.83 0.46 -9.71
N ILE A 125 -9.61 0.99 -9.84
CA ILE A 125 -8.59 0.43 -10.73
C ILE A 125 -8.22 -0.99 -10.29
N ALA A 126 -8.08 -1.20 -8.99
CA ALA A 126 -7.71 -2.50 -8.44
C ALA A 126 -8.84 -3.53 -8.59
N GLU A 127 -10.11 -3.12 -8.46
CA GLU A 127 -11.28 -3.95 -8.77
C GLU A 127 -11.34 -4.31 -10.26
N ALA A 128 -11.14 -3.33 -11.15
CA ALA A 128 -11.13 -3.55 -12.59
C ALA A 128 -10.00 -4.50 -13.01
N ALA A 129 -8.80 -4.31 -12.47
CA ALA A 129 -7.67 -5.20 -12.72
C ALA A 129 -7.91 -6.62 -12.22
N ARG A 130 -8.74 -6.81 -11.19
CA ARG A 130 -9.11 -8.14 -10.68
C ARG A 130 -10.17 -8.84 -11.53
N ALA A 131 -11.09 -8.09 -12.13
CA ALA A 131 -12.15 -8.67 -12.95
C ALA A 131 -11.64 -9.25 -14.28
N GLU A 132 -10.40 -8.95 -14.66
CA GLU A 132 -9.76 -9.40 -15.90
C GLU A 132 -9.03 -10.75 -15.71
N ASP A 133 -8.84 -11.50 -16.81
CA ASP A 133 -8.29 -12.86 -16.77
C ASP A 133 -6.86 -12.92 -16.17
N PRO A 134 -6.56 -13.91 -15.30
CA PRO A 134 -5.25 -14.05 -14.63
C PRO A 134 -4.04 -14.23 -15.55
N GLU A 135 -4.26 -14.69 -16.79
CA GLU A 135 -3.19 -14.91 -17.77
C GLU A 135 -2.76 -13.62 -18.49
N GLU A 136 -3.63 -12.59 -18.55
CA GLU A 136 -3.28 -11.29 -19.15
C GLU A 136 -2.55 -10.34 -18.17
N THR A 137 -2.44 -10.71 -16.90
CA THR A 137 -1.93 -9.85 -15.82
C THR A 137 -0.39 -9.73 -15.79
N ALA A 138 0.33 -10.45 -16.67
CA ALA A 138 1.79 -10.46 -16.72
C ALA A 138 2.43 -9.09 -17.02
N ASN A 139 1.68 -8.16 -17.64
CA ASN A 139 2.15 -6.81 -17.98
C ASN A 139 1.38 -5.72 -17.23
N PHE A 140 1.24 -5.87 -15.91
CA PHE A 140 0.51 -4.97 -15.02
C PHE A 140 0.90 -3.48 -15.20
N GLU A 141 2.20 -3.16 -15.31
CA GLU A 141 2.68 -1.78 -15.46
C GLU A 141 2.32 -1.15 -16.82
N ALA A 142 2.49 -1.89 -17.93
CA ALA A 142 2.19 -1.39 -19.27
C ALA A 142 0.67 -1.20 -19.48
N ARG A 143 -0.15 -2.03 -18.82
CA ARG A 143 -1.61 -1.94 -18.84
C ARG A 143 -2.09 -0.77 -17.97
N LEU A 144 -1.47 -0.51 -16.83
CA LEU A 144 -1.81 0.63 -15.99
C LEU A 144 -1.52 1.98 -16.69
N ALA A 145 -0.41 2.07 -17.44
CA ALA A 145 -0.15 3.24 -18.28
C ALA A 145 -1.26 3.46 -19.33
N ARG A 146 -1.83 2.38 -19.88
CA ARG A 146 -2.97 2.42 -20.80
C ARG A 146 -4.26 2.87 -20.10
N VAL A 147 -4.54 2.38 -18.89
CA VAL A 147 -5.70 2.80 -18.08
C VAL A 147 -5.58 4.28 -17.71
N ARG A 148 -4.39 4.76 -17.32
CA ARG A 148 -4.11 6.19 -17.07
C ARG A 148 -4.41 7.04 -18.30
N ARG A 149 -3.96 6.61 -19.49
CA ARG A 149 -4.22 7.31 -20.74
C ARG A 149 -5.72 7.32 -21.08
N ALA A 150 -6.37 6.16 -21.06
CA ALA A 150 -7.80 6.04 -21.31
C ALA A 150 -8.64 6.86 -20.32
N ARG A 151 -8.18 7.01 -19.08
CA ARG A 151 -8.84 7.81 -18.04
C ARG A 151 -8.62 9.31 -18.21
N PHE A 152 -7.44 9.76 -18.62
CA PHE A 152 -7.23 11.16 -19.02
C PHE A 152 -8.21 11.53 -20.14
N ASP A 153 -8.34 10.67 -21.14
CA ASP A 153 -9.27 10.85 -22.24
C ASP A 153 -10.75 10.81 -21.75
N ARG A 154 -11.07 9.91 -20.82
CA ARG A 154 -12.43 9.75 -20.25
C ARG A 154 -12.80 10.87 -19.27
N MET A 155 -11.87 11.45 -18.51
CA MET A 155 -12.12 12.65 -17.69
C MET A 155 -12.38 13.87 -18.56
N HIS A 156 -11.69 13.99 -19.70
CA HIS A 156 -11.98 15.02 -20.69
C HIS A 156 -13.40 14.88 -21.26
N PHE A 157 -13.89 13.64 -21.40
CA PHE A 157 -15.25 13.34 -21.87
C PHE A 157 -16.33 13.48 -20.77
N ILE A 158 -16.08 13.01 -19.54
CA ILE A 158 -17.01 13.10 -18.40
C ILE A 158 -17.17 14.54 -17.89
N ALA A 159 -16.17 15.41 -18.08
CA ALA A 159 -16.32 16.85 -17.85
C ALA A 159 -17.35 17.50 -18.79
N VAL A 160 -17.66 16.86 -19.93
CA VAL A 160 -18.62 17.33 -20.93
C VAL A 160 -20.02 16.71 -20.74
N GLU A 161 -20.12 15.45 -20.33
CA GLU A 161 -21.39 14.74 -20.18
C GLU A 161 -21.77 14.49 -18.71
N HIS A 162 -22.70 15.29 -18.21
CA HIS A 162 -23.31 15.19 -16.88
C HIS A 162 -23.79 13.75 -16.53
N LYS A 163 -23.02 13.07 -15.67
CA LYS A 163 -23.44 12.06 -14.68
C LYS A 163 -22.24 11.73 -13.78
N LEU A 164 -21.91 12.64 -12.88
CA LEU A 164 -20.88 12.39 -11.87
C LEU A 164 -21.34 11.25 -10.97
N ALA A 165 -20.61 10.14 -11.01
CA ALA A 165 -20.73 9.09 -9.99
C ALA A 165 -20.46 9.69 -8.61
N ARG A 166 -20.97 9.03 -7.56
CA ARG A 166 -20.84 9.50 -6.17
C ARG A 166 -19.36 9.79 -5.86
N SER A 167 -19.00 11.06 -5.66
CA SER A 167 -17.61 11.49 -5.48
C SER A 167 -17.01 11.07 -4.13
N TYR A 168 -17.82 10.57 -3.21
CA TYR A 168 -17.42 10.23 -1.85
C TYR A 168 -17.75 8.76 -1.55
N MET A 169 -16.73 8.02 -1.15
CA MET A 169 -16.79 6.65 -0.65
C MET A 169 -16.73 6.68 0.88
N THR A 170 -17.51 5.84 1.57
CA THR A 170 -17.41 5.75 3.04
C THR A 170 -16.22 4.89 3.44
N ILE A 171 -15.68 5.11 4.66
CA ILE A 171 -14.53 4.36 5.20
C ILE A 171 -14.80 2.85 5.18
N ALA A 172 -16.01 2.43 5.59
CA ALA A 172 -16.39 1.02 5.65
C ALA A 172 -16.48 0.38 4.26
N GLU A 173 -17.01 1.10 3.26
CA GLU A 173 -17.02 0.62 1.89
C GLU A 173 -15.59 0.51 1.35
N ALA A 174 -14.72 1.50 1.62
CA ALA A 174 -13.33 1.51 1.17
C ALA A 174 -12.54 0.34 1.75
N GLN A 175 -12.72 0.06 3.04
CA GLN A 175 -12.10 -1.07 3.69
C GLN A 175 -12.58 -2.40 3.09
N LYS A 176 -13.88 -2.57 2.89
CA LYS A 176 -14.43 -3.80 2.28
C LYS A 176 -13.89 -4.03 0.87
N LYS A 177 -13.82 -2.98 0.04
CA LYS A 177 -13.22 -3.07 -1.30
C LYS A 177 -11.74 -3.42 -1.22
N ALA A 178 -10.99 -2.79 -0.32
CA ALA A 178 -9.58 -3.06 -0.12
C ALA A 178 -9.31 -4.49 0.34
N GLU A 179 -10.12 -5.04 1.25
CA GLU A 179 -10.03 -6.42 1.72
C GLU A 179 -10.25 -7.40 0.57
N ILE A 180 -11.27 -7.14 -0.26
CA ILE A 180 -11.51 -7.89 -1.49
C ILE A 180 -10.25 -7.82 -2.36
N VAL A 181 -9.84 -6.62 -2.81
CA VAL A 181 -8.66 -6.42 -3.67
C VAL A 181 -7.42 -7.13 -3.12
N THR A 182 -7.12 -6.94 -1.84
CA THR A 182 -5.92 -7.50 -1.19
C THR A 182 -5.96 -9.03 -1.14
N ALA A 183 -7.11 -9.64 -0.87
CA ALA A 183 -7.26 -11.09 -0.87
C ALA A 183 -7.01 -11.72 -2.26
N GLY A 184 -7.20 -10.97 -3.34
CA GLY A 184 -6.94 -11.41 -4.72
C GLY A 184 -5.53 -11.10 -5.23
N GLN A 185 -4.78 -10.21 -4.55
CA GLN A 185 -3.39 -9.91 -4.88
C GLN A 185 -2.48 -11.05 -4.42
N HIS A 186 -2.49 -12.16 -5.14
CA HIS A 186 -1.44 -13.16 -5.02
C HIS A 186 -0.21 -12.64 -5.75
N SER A 187 0.88 -12.40 -5.01
CA SER A 187 2.19 -12.30 -5.64
C SER A 187 2.42 -13.64 -6.35
N PRO A 188 2.61 -13.66 -7.68
CA PRO A 188 2.85 -14.92 -8.36
C PRO A 188 4.06 -15.56 -7.68
N ARG A 189 3.90 -16.81 -7.23
CA ARG A 189 5.00 -17.57 -6.63
C ARG A 189 6.13 -17.55 -7.66
N ARG A 190 7.20 -16.82 -7.36
CA ARG A 190 8.34 -16.69 -8.29
C ARG A 190 8.89 -18.09 -8.50
N ALA A 191 8.57 -18.68 -9.64
CA ALA A 191 9.21 -19.90 -10.07
C ALA A 191 10.68 -19.57 -10.38
N PRO A 192 11.63 -20.48 -10.07
CA PRO A 192 13.01 -20.29 -10.48
C PRO A 192 13.06 -20.11 -11.99
N LEU A 193 13.72 -19.04 -12.45
CA LEU A 193 14.04 -18.91 -13.85
C LEU A 193 14.95 -20.07 -14.25
N PRO A 194 14.78 -20.68 -15.44
CA PRO A 194 15.63 -21.78 -15.87
C PRO A 194 17.11 -21.37 -15.83
N GLY A 195 17.91 -22.13 -15.08
CA GLY A 195 19.34 -21.85 -14.87
C GLY A 195 19.67 -20.90 -13.70
N THR A 196 18.69 -20.54 -12.87
CA THR A 196 18.90 -19.77 -11.62
C THR A 196 18.51 -20.58 -10.39
N ALA A 197 19.28 -20.44 -9.30
CA ALA A 197 18.93 -21.03 -8.01
C ALA A 197 17.77 -20.25 -7.36
N GLN A 198 16.91 -20.92 -6.60
CA GLN A 198 15.85 -20.24 -5.86
C GLN A 198 16.44 -19.34 -4.75
N PRO A 199 15.77 -18.24 -4.39
CA PRO A 199 16.13 -17.45 -3.22
C PRO A 199 16.23 -18.34 -1.98
N GLY A 200 17.34 -18.24 -1.23
CA GLY A 200 17.59 -19.07 -0.05
C GLY A 200 18.16 -20.48 -0.35
N SER A 201 18.23 -20.91 -1.62
CA SER A 201 18.76 -22.22 -1.99
C SER A 201 20.23 -22.19 -2.45
N VAL A 202 20.93 -21.06 -2.32
CA VAL A 202 22.32 -20.90 -2.77
C VAL A 202 23.28 -21.79 -1.97
N ALA A 203 22.98 -22.01 -0.69
CA ALA A 203 23.75 -22.88 0.20
C ALA A 203 23.22 -24.33 0.25
N SER A 204 22.14 -24.64 -0.47
CA SER A 204 21.57 -25.98 -0.51
C SER A 204 22.27 -26.80 -1.59
N GLU A 205 22.98 -27.86 -1.19
CA GLU A 205 23.69 -28.75 -2.10
C GLU A 205 22.78 -29.42 -3.14
N THR A 206 21.48 -29.55 -2.83
CA THR A 206 20.45 -30.11 -3.72
C THR A 206 19.72 -29.06 -4.56
N GLY A 207 19.97 -27.75 -4.33
CA GLY A 207 19.19 -26.64 -4.89
C GLY A 207 19.66 -26.11 -6.25
N ALA A 208 20.80 -26.57 -6.76
CA ALA A 208 21.40 -26.07 -8.00
C ALA A 208 21.25 -27.06 -9.16
N THR A 209 20.17 -26.96 -9.93
CA THR A 209 20.06 -27.60 -11.25
C THR A 209 20.86 -26.80 -12.28
N GLY A 210 22.18 -26.89 -12.21
CA GLY A 210 23.04 -26.18 -13.16
C GLY A 210 24.51 -26.18 -12.77
N VAL A 211 25.17 -27.34 -12.84
CA VAL A 211 26.64 -27.41 -12.77
C VAL A 211 27.20 -26.71 -14.02
N ARG A 212 27.69 -25.48 -13.88
CA ARG A 212 28.45 -24.81 -14.95
C ARG A 212 29.92 -25.21 -14.84
N LYS A 213 30.40 -25.92 -15.87
CA LYS A 213 31.82 -26.26 -16.02
C LYS A 213 32.59 -24.96 -16.28
N ILE A 214 33.54 -24.61 -15.41
CA ILE A 214 34.41 -23.44 -15.60
C ILE A 214 35.83 -23.94 -15.87
N GLY A 215 36.35 -23.62 -17.06
CA GLY A 215 37.77 -23.69 -17.43
C GLY A 215 38.31 -25.05 -17.93
N PRO A 216 39.36 -25.04 -18.79
CA PRO A 216 40.08 -26.25 -19.18
C PRO A 216 40.94 -26.73 -18.00
N GLY A 217 40.56 -27.85 -17.39
CA GLY A 217 41.27 -28.43 -16.24
C GLY A 217 40.39 -28.91 -15.08
N PHE A 218 39.06 -28.89 -15.22
CA PHE A 218 38.16 -29.41 -14.20
C PHE A 218 38.36 -30.92 -13.97
N GLN A 219 38.87 -31.29 -12.80
CA GLN A 219 38.77 -32.64 -12.25
C GLN A 219 37.60 -32.67 -11.27
N PRO A 220 36.66 -33.62 -11.37
CA PRO A 220 35.56 -33.73 -10.41
C PRO A 220 36.10 -33.96 -9.00
N PRO A 221 35.43 -33.47 -7.94
CA PRO A 221 35.77 -33.86 -6.58
C PRO A 221 35.61 -35.38 -6.46
N ILE A 222 36.56 -35.99 -5.75
CA ILE A 222 36.67 -37.42 -5.44
C ILE A 222 35.29 -38.08 -5.26
N GLU A 223 35.04 -39.15 -6.01
CA GLU A 223 33.83 -39.99 -5.92
C GLU A 223 33.73 -40.62 -4.53
N GLY A 224 33.10 -39.90 -3.59
CA GLY A 224 32.62 -40.48 -2.34
C GLY A 224 31.29 -41.18 -2.60
N GLN A 225 31.27 -42.51 -2.48
CA GLN A 225 30.01 -43.26 -2.46
C GLN A 225 29.20 -42.87 -1.22
N VAL A 226 28.08 -42.20 -1.43
CA VAL A 226 27.06 -42.04 -0.38
C VAL A 226 26.38 -43.41 -0.23
N GLN A 227 26.56 -44.05 0.92
CA GLN A 227 25.81 -45.24 1.27
C GLN A 227 24.34 -44.85 1.47
N HIS A 228 23.50 -45.17 0.50
CA HIS A 228 22.06 -45.17 0.69
C HIS A 228 21.71 -46.35 1.59
N THR A 229 21.48 -46.11 2.88
CA THR A 229 20.73 -47.04 3.71
C THR A 229 19.26 -46.92 3.31
N ASN A 230 18.80 -47.87 2.50
CA ASN A 230 17.38 -48.06 2.23
C ASN A 230 16.71 -48.58 3.50
N ASP A 231 16.04 -47.70 4.23
CA ASP A 231 14.99 -48.07 5.17
C ASP A 231 13.68 -47.41 4.69
N GLU A 232 13.08 -48.00 3.67
CA GLU A 232 11.64 -47.89 3.48
C GLU A 232 10.99 -49.15 4.03
N THR A 233 10.49 -49.08 5.26
CA THR A 233 9.13 -49.52 5.60
C THR A 233 8.78 -49.12 7.04
N ASP A 234 7.57 -48.59 7.18
CA ASP A 234 6.76 -48.56 8.39
C ASP A 234 7.20 -47.65 9.55
N LYS A 235 6.62 -46.43 9.60
CA LYS A 235 5.50 -46.15 10.53
C LYS A 235 5.05 -44.69 10.48
N ALA A 236 3.73 -44.56 10.49
CA ALA A 236 3.01 -43.35 10.80
C ALA A 236 3.46 -42.74 12.14
N SER A 237 3.16 -41.44 12.29
CA SER A 237 3.21 -40.63 13.52
C SER A 237 4.59 -40.18 14.02
N ASN A 238 4.98 -38.97 13.61
CA ASN A 238 5.74 -38.05 14.47
C ASN A 238 4.94 -36.74 14.59
N LEU A 239 3.76 -36.85 15.21
CA LEU A 239 3.15 -35.73 15.90
C LEU A 239 3.81 -35.63 17.27
N LEU A 240 4.29 -34.45 17.63
CA LEU A 240 4.78 -34.17 18.99
C LEU A 240 3.74 -34.63 20.02
N PRO A 241 4.12 -35.31 21.11
CA PRO A 241 3.17 -35.73 22.13
C PRO A 241 2.51 -34.51 22.77
N ARG A 242 1.17 -34.46 22.73
CA ARG A 242 0.39 -33.48 23.49
C ARG A 242 0.56 -33.80 24.98
N PRO A 243 0.85 -32.81 25.84
CA PRO A 243 0.88 -33.02 27.28
C PRO A 243 -0.52 -33.39 27.78
N ASP A 244 -0.59 -34.47 28.56
CA ASP A 244 -1.80 -35.00 29.17
C ASP A 244 -2.17 -34.15 30.40
N THR A 245 -3.00 -33.12 30.20
CA THR A 245 -3.53 -32.32 31.30
C THR A 245 -4.81 -32.95 31.82
N THR A 246 -4.68 -34.02 32.60
CA THR A 246 -5.69 -34.45 33.57
C THR A 246 -5.25 -34.03 34.97
N GLY A 247 -5.25 -32.70 35.21
CA GLY A 247 -5.02 -32.08 36.51
C GLY A 247 -6.21 -31.22 36.90
N LYS A 248 -6.81 -31.51 38.05
CA LYS A 248 -7.96 -30.79 38.64
C LYS A 248 -7.63 -29.29 38.78
N LEU A 249 -8.58 -28.45 38.37
CA LEU A 249 -8.64 -27.05 38.78
C LEU A 249 -8.79 -27.00 40.32
N LEU A 250 -7.76 -26.46 40.98
CA LEU A 250 -7.83 -25.83 42.29
C LEU A 250 -7.46 -24.36 42.10
#